data_AF-A0A3L7RNZ6-F1
#
_entry.id   AF-A0A3L7RNZ6-F1
#
_cell.length_a   1.000
_cell.length_b   1.000
_cell.length_c   1.000
_cell.angle_alpha   90.00
_cell.angle_beta   90.00
_cell.angle_gamma   90.00
#
_symmetry.space_group_name_H-M   'P 1'
#
loop_
_entity.id
_entity.type
_entity.pdbx_description
1 polymer ?
#
loop_
_entity_poly.entity_id
_entity_poly.type
_entity_poly.pdbx_seq_one_letter_code
_entity_poly.pdbx_strand_id
1 'polypeptide(L)'
;MSAVSEQIVPGLGGVPETLLIPLWARAVEQRQANPIIHDPEASRIVASLDYDFECFGEKRVEVENFCIRARVMDQLVSGILKQSSPRRNVVEFGPGLDTRCSRIGAKVPHWLEVDLPEVISLRSR
;
A
#
# COMPACT_ATOMS: atom_id res chain seq x y z
N MET A 1 4.97 29.80 3.48
CA MET A 1 4.98 29.06 4.76
C MET A 1 4.24 27.76 4.52
N SER A 2 4.96 26.67 4.24
CA SER A 2 4.32 25.38 4.00
C SER A 2 3.84 24.84 5.34
N ALA A 3 2.56 24.50 5.45
CA ALA A 3 2.04 23.82 6.63
C ALA A 3 2.81 22.50 6.78
N VAL A 4 3.58 22.38 7.85
CA VAL A 4 4.11 21.07 8.26
C VAL A 4 2.90 20.31 8.76
N SER A 5 2.40 19.37 7.96
CA SER A 5 1.41 18.42 8.44
C SER A 5 2.06 17.59 9.54
N GLU A 6 1.43 17.55 10.70
CA GLU A 6 1.87 16.76 11.85
C GLU A 6 1.92 15.28 11.43
N GLN A 7 3.07 14.61 11.64
CA GLN A 7 3.24 13.21 11.27
C GLN A 7 2.50 12.29 12.26
N ILE A 8 2.07 11.12 11.79
CA ILE A 8 1.27 10.16 12.54
C ILE A 8 2.16 9.04 13.05
N VAL A 9 2.17 8.80 14.36
CA VAL A 9 2.76 7.59 14.93
C VAL A 9 1.88 6.38 14.55
N PRO A 10 2.40 5.33 13.89
CA PRO A 10 1.59 4.23 13.37
C PRO A 10 0.76 3.49 14.43
N GLY A 11 1.22 3.43 15.67
CA GLY A 11 0.54 2.72 16.77
C GLY A 11 0.41 1.20 16.53
N LEU A 12 1.25 0.64 15.66
CA LEU A 12 1.32 -0.80 15.37
C LEU A 12 2.36 -1.44 16.29
N GLY A 13 2.09 -2.63 16.82
CA GLY A 13 3.06 -3.41 17.60
C GLY A 13 2.90 -4.91 17.35
N GLY A 14 3.99 -5.67 17.41
CA GLY A 14 3.97 -7.11 17.10
C GLY A 14 3.82 -7.39 15.60
N VAL A 15 3.00 -8.38 15.21
CA VAL A 15 2.82 -8.78 13.81
C VAL A 15 2.36 -7.63 12.88
N PRO A 16 1.43 -6.74 13.29
CA PRO A 16 1.02 -5.59 12.47
C PRO A 16 2.14 -4.61 12.08
N GLU A 17 3.24 -4.51 12.85
CA GLU A 17 4.37 -3.64 12.50
C GLU A 17 5.02 -4.09 11.17
N THR A 18 4.97 -5.39 10.86
CA THR A 18 5.49 -5.94 9.60
C THR A 18 4.79 -5.40 8.35
N LEU A 19 3.61 -4.77 8.48
CA LEU A 19 2.90 -4.09 7.39
C LEU A 19 3.66 -2.89 6.83
N LEU A 20 4.56 -2.30 7.63
CA LEU A 20 5.40 -1.16 7.23
C LEU A 20 6.46 -1.55 6.19
N ILE A 21 6.95 -2.80 6.22
CA ILE A 21 7.97 -3.31 5.28
C ILE A 21 7.48 -3.29 3.82
N PRO A 22 6.35 -3.94 3.45
CA PRO A 22 5.87 -3.92 2.08
C PRO A 22 5.39 -2.53 1.65
N LEU A 23 4.91 -1.69 2.56
CA LEU A 23 4.57 -0.29 2.27
C LEU A 23 5.84 0.49 1.87
N TRP A 24 6.87 0.42 2.72
CA TRP A 24 8.15 1.08 2.50
C TRP A 24 8.82 0.63 1.20
N ALA A 25 8.85 -0.67 0.93
CA ALA A 25 9.39 -1.21 -0.31
C ALA A 25 8.76 -0.56 -1.55
N ARG A 26 7.43 -0.41 -1.58
CA ARG A 26 6.73 0.25 -2.72
C ARG A 26 7.03 1.74 -2.81
N ALA A 27 7.28 2.41 -1.68
CA ALA A 27 7.71 3.81 -1.67
C ALA A 27 9.15 3.98 -2.19
N VAL A 28 10.09 3.13 -1.78
CA VAL A 28 11.47 3.12 -2.28
C VAL A 28 11.52 2.86 -3.79
N GLU A 29 10.69 1.94 -4.27
CA GLU A 29 10.61 1.60 -5.69
C GLU A 29 10.28 2.81 -6.58
N GLN A 30 9.54 3.80 -6.07
CA GLN A 30 9.22 5.02 -6.83
C GLN A 30 10.44 5.87 -7.19
N ARG A 31 11.61 5.61 -6.58
CA ARG A 31 12.88 6.31 -6.87
C ARG A 31 13.59 5.73 -8.10
N GLN A 32 13.17 4.58 -8.60
CA GLN A 32 13.78 3.94 -9.76
C GLN A 32 13.39 4.65 -11.05
N ALA A 33 14.30 4.69 -12.03
CA ALA A 33 14.01 5.26 -13.34
C ALA A 33 12.93 4.50 -14.12
N ASN A 34 12.79 3.20 -13.85
CA ASN A 34 11.76 2.34 -14.43
C ASN A 34 11.19 1.42 -13.35
N PRO A 35 10.24 1.90 -12.53
CA PRO A 35 9.74 1.16 -11.38
C PRO A 35 8.87 -0.04 -11.78
N ILE A 36 9.00 -1.14 -11.04
CA ILE A 36 8.19 -2.36 -11.17
C ILE A 36 6.70 -2.04 -10.97
N ILE A 37 6.40 -1.18 -10.01
CA ILE A 37 5.04 -0.72 -9.69
C ILE A 37 5.03 0.79 -9.47
N HIS A 38 3.99 1.46 -9.97
CA HIS A 38 3.80 2.89 -9.76
C HIS A 38 2.78 3.10 -8.64
N ASP A 39 3.26 3.52 -7.46
CA ASP A 39 2.50 3.63 -6.22
C ASP A 39 2.87 4.94 -5.48
N PRO A 40 2.43 6.10 -5.99
CA PRO A 40 2.70 7.40 -5.37
C PRO A 40 2.03 7.50 -3.99
N GLU A 41 0.95 6.75 -3.77
CA GLU A 41 0.23 6.76 -2.50
C GLU A 41 1.04 6.09 -1.39
N ALA A 42 1.78 5.02 -1.69
CA ALA A 42 2.74 4.46 -0.72
C ALA A 42 3.78 5.50 -0.29
N SER A 43 4.29 6.32 -1.23
CA SER A 43 5.25 7.39 -0.89
C SER A 43 4.61 8.46 0.00
N ARG A 44 3.36 8.85 -0.29
CA ARG A 44 2.62 9.80 0.55
C ARG A 44 2.40 9.27 1.96
N ILE A 45 1.99 8.01 2.10
CA ILE A 45 1.75 7.38 3.40
C ILE A 45 3.08 7.30 4.18
N VAL A 46 4.17 6.81 3.59
CA VAL A 46 5.48 6.76 4.25
C VAL A 46 5.92 8.13 4.77
N ALA A 47 5.75 9.19 3.97
CA ALA A 47 6.09 10.56 4.39
C ALA A 47 5.23 11.09 5.55
N SER A 48 3.99 10.58 5.70
CA SER A 48 3.07 10.98 6.77
C SER A 48 3.30 10.24 8.09
N LEU A 49 4.10 9.18 8.12
CA LEU A 49 4.33 8.38 9.32
C LEU A 49 5.58 8.84 10.07
N ASP A 50 5.45 9.02 11.38
CA ASP A 50 6.58 9.19 12.31
C ASP A 50 7.13 7.81 12.67
N TYR A 51 7.96 7.27 11.78
CA TYR A 51 8.58 5.95 11.92
C TYR A 51 9.97 5.96 11.27
N ASP A 52 10.95 5.35 11.93
CA ASP A 52 12.29 5.17 11.37
C ASP A 52 12.31 4.00 10.38
N PHE A 53 12.12 4.31 9.11
CA PHE A 53 12.17 3.33 8.04
C PHE A 53 13.60 2.89 7.66
N GLU A 54 14.64 3.54 8.18
CA GLU A 54 16.04 3.12 7.92
C GLU A 54 16.32 1.73 8.53
N CYS A 55 15.57 1.35 9.57
CA CYS A 55 15.72 0.06 10.24
C CYS A 55 15.48 -1.17 9.33
N PHE A 56 14.75 -1.01 8.21
CA PHE A 56 14.45 -2.12 7.29
C PHE A 56 15.60 -2.49 6.36
N GLY A 57 16.58 -1.60 6.16
CA GLY A 57 17.74 -1.83 5.29
C GLY A 57 17.42 -1.94 3.79
N GLU A 58 18.26 -1.37 2.94
CA GLU A 58 18.05 -1.35 1.48
C GLU A 58 18.52 -2.62 0.76
N LYS A 59 18.04 -3.79 1.19
CA LYS A 59 18.28 -5.02 0.41
C LYS A 59 17.40 -5.04 -0.83
N ARG A 60 17.98 -4.62 -1.95
CA ARG A 60 17.30 -4.51 -3.27
C ARG A 60 16.40 -5.70 -3.63
N VAL A 61 16.88 -6.93 -3.43
CA VAL A 61 16.10 -8.16 -3.73
C VAL A 61 14.81 -8.25 -2.89
N GLU A 62 14.84 -7.81 -1.63
CA GLU A 62 13.67 -7.85 -0.75
C GLU A 62 12.63 -6.80 -1.17
N VAL A 63 13.08 -5.60 -1.55
CA VAL A 63 12.21 -4.53 -2.09
C VAL A 63 11.53 -4.97 -3.38
N GLU A 64 12.28 -5.53 -4.33
CA GLU A 64 11.76 -6.00 -5.62
C GLU A 64 10.71 -7.09 -5.41
N ASN A 65 10.90 -8.03 -4.47
CA ASN A 65 9.92 -9.08 -4.17
C ASN A 65 8.56 -8.53 -3.73
N PHE A 66 8.54 -7.52 -2.86
CA PHE A 66 7.29 -6.89 -2.43
C PHE A 66 6.58 -6.17 -3.58
N CYS A 67 7.35 -5.49 -4.44
CA CYS A 67 6.82 -4.74 -5.58
C CYS A 67 6.29 -5.68 -6.69
N ILE A 68 7.03 -6.75 -6.99
CA ILE A 68 6.59 -7.80 -7.93
C ILE A 68 5.30 -8.44 -7.42
N ARG A 69 5.24 -8.80 -6.14
CA ARG A 69 4.03 -9.38 -5.54
C ARG A 69 2.83 -8.45 -5.70
N ALA A 70 2.98 -7.16 -5.38
CA ALA A 70 1.92 -6.18 -5.57
C ALA A 70 1.49 -6.08 -7.05
N ARG A 71 2.45 -5.99 -7.98
CA ARG A 71 2.17 -5.91 -9.42
C ARG A 71 1.45 -7.15 -9.95
N VAL A 72 1.86 -8.34 -9.54
CA VAL A 72 1.22 -9.61 -9.95
C VAL A 72 -0.22 -9.64 -9.46
N MET A 73 -0.47 -9.26 -8.20
CA MET A 73 -1.84 -9.17 -7.67
C MET A 73 -2.68 -8.13 -8.44
N ASP A 74 -2.10 -6.97 -8.74
CA ASP A 74 -2.79 -5.93 -9.52
C ASP A 74 -3.17 -6.43 -10.93
N GLN A 75 -2.28 -7.20 -11.57
CA GLN A 75 -2.54 -7.80 -12.88
C GLN A 75 -3.66 -8.86 -12.82
N LEU A 76 -3.63 -9.73 -11.81
CA LEU A 76 -4.65 -10.76 -11.60
C LEU A 76 -6.02 -10.13 -11.36
N VAL A 77 -6.10 -9.20 -10.40
CA VAL A 77 -7.34 -8.49 -10.08
C VAL A 77 -7.83 -7.71 -11.30
N SER A 78 -6.97 -6.94 -11.98
CA SER A 78 -7.32 -6.22 -13.19
C SER A 78 -7.84 -7.15 -14.31
N GLY A 79 -7.26 -8.34 -14.45
CA GLY A 79 -7.69 -9.35 -15.41
C GLY A 79 -9.10 -9.87 -15.13
N ILE A 80 -9.40 -10.17 -13.86
CA ILE A 80 -10.74 -10.59 -13.41
C ILE A 80 -11.74 -9.44 -13.61
N LEU A 81 -11.36 -8.23 -13.20
CA LEU A 81 -12.15 -7.01 -13.38
C LEU A 81 -12.48 -6.80 -14.88
N LYS A 82 -11.52 -6.91 -15.81
CA LYS A 82 -11.83 -6.75 -17.25
C LYS A 82 -12.87 -7.74 -17.78
N GLN A 83 -12.96 -8.94 -17.22
CA GLN A 83 -13.87 -10.00 -17.65
C GLN A 83 -15.22 -9.97 -16.92
N SER A 84 -15.35 -9.16 -15.87
CA SER A 84 -16.52 -9.15 -14.99
C SER A 84 -17.55 -8.08 -15.38
N SER A 85 -18.77 -8.20 -14.85
CA SER A 85 -19.81 -7.17 -14.98
C SER A 85 -19.33 -5.80 -14.48
N PRO A 86 -19.73 -4.68 -15.11
CA PRO A 86 -19.45 -3.33 -14.62
C PRO A 86 -20.00 -3.05 -13.20
N ARG A 87 -21.07 -3.76 -12.78
CA ARG A 87 -21.65 -3.65 -11.44
C ARG A 87 -21.13 -4.79 -10.54
N ARG A 88 -19.88 -4.68 -10.12
CA ARG A 88 -19.22 -5.66 -9.24
C ARG A 88 -18.57 -4.96 -8.06
N ASN A 89 -18.43 -5.70 -6.97
CA ASN A 89 -17.76 -5.24 -5.76
C ASN A 89 -16.45 -6.01 -5.59
N VAL A 90 -15.45 -5.36 -5.00
CA VAL A 90 -14.20 -5.99 -4.58
C VAL A 90 -14.19 -6.00 -3.05
N VAL A 91 -13.78 -7.13 -2.47
CA VAL A 91 -13.55 -7.27 -1.03
C VAL A 91 -12.13 -7.79 -0.86
N GLU A 92 -11.29 -7.03 -0.16
CA GLU A 92 -9.93 -7.44 0.22
C GLU A 92 -9.86 -7.74 1.71
N PHE A 93 -9.26 -8.88 2.06
CA PHE A 93 -9.07 -9.31 3.44
C PHE A 93 -7.62 -9.14 3.86
N GLY A 94 -7.40 -8.48 5.00
CA GLY A 94 -6.08 -8.16 5.52
C GLY A 94 -5.18 -7.38 4.55
N PRO A 95 -5.67 -6.34 3.83
CA PRO A 95 -4.82 -5.59 2.92
C PRO A 95 -3.73 -4.79 3.65
N GLY A 96 -3.85 -4.58 4.95
CA GLY A 96 -2.88 -3.83 5.74
C GLY A 96 -2.76 -2.40 5.22
N LEU A 97 -1.54 -2.05 4.81
CA LEU A 97 -1.21 -0.75 4.20
C LEU A 97 -1.09 -0.82 2.67
N ASP A 98 -1.74 -1.78 2.02
CA ASP A 98 -1.87 -1.80 0.55
C ASP A 98 -2.72 -0.62 0.07
N THR A 99 -2.36 -0.12 -1.11
CA THR A 99 -2.97 1.03 -1.80
C THR A 99 -3.55 0.60 -3.15
N ARG A 100 -3.82 -0.70 -3.37
CA ARG A 100 -4.32 -1.26 -4.64
C ARG A 100 -5.57 -0.57 -5.17
N CYS A 101 -6.50 -0.22 -4.30
CA CYS A 101 -7.70 0.53 -4.69
C CYS A 101 -7.34 1.84 -5.44
N SER A 102 -6.30 2.56 -5.00
CA SER A 102 -5.84 3.78 -5.66
C SER A 102 -5.27 3.53 -7.07
N ARG A 103 -4.66 2.36 -7.29
CA ARG A 103 -4.00 2.02 -8.56
C ARG A 103 -4.97 1.44 -9.60
N ILE A 104 -5.92 0.60 -9.18
CA ILE A 104 -6.78 -0.16 -10.11
C ILE A 104 -8.28 -0.12 -9.78
N GLY A 105 -8.68 0.55 -8.70
CA GLY A 105 -10.06 0.57 -8.19
C GLY A 105 -10.98 1.62 -8.81
N ALA A 106 -10.47 2.54 -9.64
CA ALA A 106 -11.22 3.71 -10.12
C ALA A 106 -12.57 3.41 -10.83
N LYS A 107 -12.75 2.20 -11.39
CA LYS A 107 -13.99 1.76 -12.07
C LYS A 107 -14.82 0.76 -11.26
N VAL A 108 -14.46 0.52 -9.99
CA VAL A 108 -15.15 -0.41 -9.10
C VAL A 108 -16.09 0.41 -8.21
N PRO A 109 -17.42 0.20 -8.27
CA PRO A 109 -18.38 0.92 -7.44
C PRO A 109 -18.11 0.82 -5.95
N HIS A 110 -17.76 -0.37 -5.46
CA HIS A 110 -17.46 -0.63 -4.06
C HIS A 110 -16.20 -1.48 -3.91
N TRP A 111 -15.19 -0.91 -3.25
CA TRP A 111 -13.97 -1.59 -2.86
C TRP A 111 -13.91 -1.61 -1.34
N LEU A 112 -14.18 -2.77 -0.75
CA LEU A 112 -14.24 -2.96 0.69
C LEU A 112 -12.93 -3.58 1.17
N GLU A 113 -12.34 -2.98 2.19
CA GLU A 113 -11.13 -3.46 2.85
C GLU A 113 -11.50 -3.92 4.25
N VAL A 114 -11.26 -5.19 4.55
CA VAL A 114 -11.56 -5.81 5.85
C VAL A 114 -10.25 -6.11 6.56
N ASP A 115 -10.03 -5.49 7.71
CA ASP A 115 -8.80 -5.64 8.49
C ASP A 115 -9.06 -5.52 10.01
N LEU A 116 -8.02 -5.66 10.80
CA LEU A 116 -8.07 -5.48 12.24
C LEU A 116 -8.33 -4.00 12.62
N PRO A 117 -8.99 -3.72 13.75
CA PRO A 117 -9.36 -2.37 14.16
C PRO A 117 -8.18 -1.37 14.20
N GLU A 118 -7.00 -1.81 14.64
CA GLU A 118 -5.79 -0.99 14.71
C GLU A 118 -5.30 -0.56 13.32
N VAL A 119 -5.41 -1.44 12.32
CA VAL A 119 -5.04 -1.13 10.93
C VAL A 119 -6.03 -0.17 10.31
N ILE A 120 -7.34 -0.40 10.53
CA ILE A 120 -8.40 0.50 10.05
C ILE A 120 -8.26 1.89 10.67
N SER A 121 -7.96 1.94 11.98
CA SER A 121 -7.73 3.19 12.72
C SER A 121 -6.54 3.97 12.16
N LEU A 122 -5.45 3.29 11.80
CA LEU A 122 -4.29 3.93 11.16
C LEU A 122 -4.62 4.47 9.77
N ARG A 123 -5.33 3.70 8.93
CA ARG A 123 -5.70 4.12 7.56
C ARG A 123 -6.66 5.31 7.52
N SER A 124 -7.36 5.59 8.63
CA SER A 124 -8.40 6.64 8.70
C SER A 124 -7.87 7.99 9.20
N ARG A 125 -6.55 8.14 9.39
CA ARG A 125 -5.89 9.35 9.92
C ARG A 125 -5.21 10.17 8.83
#